data_AF-A0A077KCI4-F1
#
_entry.id   AF-A0A077KCI4-F1
#
_cell.length_a   1.000
_cell.length_b   1.000
_cell.length_c   1.000
_cell.angle_alpha   90.00
_cell.angle_beta   90.00
_cell.angle_gamma   90.00
#
_symmetry.space_group_name_H-M   'P 1'
#
loop_
_entity.id
_entity.type
_entity.pdbx_description
1 polymer ?
#
loop_
_entity_poly.entity_id
_entity_poly.type
_entity_poly.pdbx_seq_one_letter_code
_entity_poly.pdbx_strand_id
1 'polypeptide(L)'
;MLYFQTPIIKKLSRQDTPEISKAKKLALQYLEKCKLTRASVHEDHNGIFIITNLKAVQQEILFQQTQLPQYISDKKTTHILTIKPSLFKKVMNFTGILGYYNPFTAEAQYNAGLPHTYIPFTTAHESSHQLGFAREQEANFIGYLIGVHSNNPDLRYSTEYFTLKSLLRYIVEEDPEFVKSVIRNYSPGMKRDRAYEKSFAFRHQGWLDDFFGFTNNLFLKSNQQEGSVTYSYFIDLLLNYEK
;
A
#
# COMPACT_ATOMS: atom_id res chain seq x y z
N MET A 1 19.16 -3.44 -5.14
CA MET A 1 18.01 -4.37 -5.07
C MET A 1 18.44 -5.72 -5.58
N LEU A 2 18.25 -6.80 -4.81
CA LEU A 2 18.66 -8.14 -5.22
C LEU A 2 17.39 -8.96 -5.51
N TYR A 3 17.12 -9.23 -6.78
CA TYR A 3 16.01 -10.09 -7.22
C TYR A 3 16.19 -11.56 -6.82
N PHE A 4 17.41 -11.97 -6.46
CA PHE A 4 17.74 -13.36 -6.10
C PHE A 4 17.57 -13.71 -4.62
N GLN A 5 16.83 -12.89 -3.87
CA GLN A 5 16.51 -13.20 -2.47
C GLN A 5 15.40 -14.23 -2.37
N THR A 6 15.50 -15.10 -1.36
CA THR A 6 14.45 -16.05 -0.96
C THR A 6 13.12 -15.31 -0.80
N PRO A 7 12.07 -15.68 -1.55
CA PRO A 7 10.77 -15.03 -1.45
C PRO A 7 10.20 -15.06 -0.03
N ILE A 8 9.51 -13.99 0.39
CA ILE A 8 8.98 -13.85 1.75
C ILE A 8 8.03 -15.00 2.10
N ILE A 9 7.24 -15.50 1.14
CA ILE A 9 6.31 -16.62 1.38
C ILE A 9 7.02 -17.86 1.94
N LYS A 10 8.28 -18.10 1.56
CA LYS A 10 9.09 -19.23 2.07
C LYS A 10 9.57 -19.03 3.51
N LYS A 11 9.47 -17.81 4.04
CA LYS A 11 9.82 -17.44 5.40
C LYS A 11 8.62 -17.43 6.35
N LEU A 12 7.40 -17.48 5.82
CA LEU A 12 6.18 -17.53 6.62
C LEU A 12 5.93 -18.95 7.13
N SER A 13 5.27 -19.06 8.28
CA SER A 13 4.92 -20.34 8.90
C SER A 13 3.90 -21.17 8.11
N ARG A 14 3.16 -20.52 7.20
CA ARG A 14 2.13 -21.13 6.34
C ARG A 14 2.39 -20.71 4.90
N GLN A 15 2.03 -21.59 3.96
CA GLN A 15 2.12 -21.36 2.51
C GLN A 15 0.84 -21.86 1.84
N ASP A 16 -0.29 -21.64 2.52
CA ASP A 16 -1.60 -22.10 2.08
C ASP A 16 -2.09 -21.22 0.93
N THR A 17 -2.89 -21.81 0.05
CA THR A 17 -3.59 -21.07 -0.99
C THR A 17 -4.57 -20.07 -0.37
N PRO A 18 -4.70 -18.85 -0.92
CA PRO A 18 -5.64 -17.85 -0.45
C PRO A 18 -7.08 -18.40 -0.33
N GLU A 19 -7.65 -18.30 0.87
CA GLU A 19 -9.06 -18.67 1.10
C GLU A 19 -9.94 -17.42 1.13
N ILE A 20 -11.00 -17.41 0.32
CA ILE A 20 -11.96 -16.31 0.24
C ILE A 20 -12.67 -16.05 1.58
N SER A 21 -12.95 -17.10 2.36
CA SER A 21 -13.57 -17.02 3.68
C SER A 21 -12.68 -16.23 4.66
N LYS A 22 -11.38 -16.52 4.65
CA LYS A 22 -10.37 -15.82 5.45
C LYS A 22 -10.24 -14.36 5.00
N ALA A 23 -10.18 -14.11 3.69
CA ALA A 23 -10.12 -12.76 3.16
C ALA A 23 -11.35 -11.91 3.57
N LYS A 24 -12.56 -12.47 3.52
CA LYS A 24 -13.79 -11.79 3.99
C LYS A 24 -13.73 -11.47 5.48
N LYS A 25 -13.26 -12.40 6.32
CA LYS A 25 -13.09 -12.17 7.76
C LYS A 25 -12.12 -11.01 8.03
N LEU A 26 -10.95 -11.03 7.38
CA LEU A 26 -9.98 -9.94 7.50
C LEU A 26 -10.53 -8.61 6.97
N ALA A 27 -11.27 -8.61 5.87
CA ALA A 27 -11.86 -7.39 5.32
C ALA A 27 -12.82 -6.72 6.33
N LEU A 28 -13.62 -7.50 7.06
CA LEU A 28 -14.48 -6.97 8.12
C LEU A 28 -13.67 -6.43 9.31
N GLN A 29 -12.58 -7.11 9.69
CA GLN A 29 -11.69 -6.60 10.74
C GLN A 29 -11.02 -5.29 10.33
N TYR A 30 -10.51 -5.19 9.09
CA TYR A 30 -9.90 -3.98 8.57
C TYR A 30 -10.91 -2.86 8.34
N LEU A 31 -12.17 -3.16 8.05
CA LEU A 31 -13.24 -2.17 8.04
C LEU A 31 -13.38 -1.50 9.41
N GLU A 32 -13.45 -2.29 10.49
CA GLU A 32 -13.57 -1.73 11.84
C GLU A 32 -12.30 -0.98 12.28
N LYS A 33 -11.10 -1.51 12.00
CA LYS A 33 -9.84 -0.79 12.22
C LYS A 33 -9.81 0.56 11.50
N CYS A 34 -10.16 0.57 10.20
CA CYS A 34 -10.25 1.80 9.43
C CYS A 34 -11.23 2.80 10.04
N LYS A 35 -12.42 2.35 10.47
CA LYS A 35 -13.39 3.26 11.12
C LYS A 35 -12.82 3.91 12.38
N LEU A 36 -12.12 3.13 13.21
CA LEU A 36 -11.49 3.60 14.44
C LEU A 36 -10.35 4.58 14.14
N THR A 37 -9.36 4.17 13.35
CA THR A 37 -8.19 5.03 13.06
C THR A 37 -8.60 6.26 12.26
N ARG A 38 -9.62 6.17 11.39
CA ARG A 38 -10.14 7.32 10.65
C ARG A 38 -10.71 8.42 11.55
N ALA A 39 -11.18 8.08 12.75
CA ALA A 39 -11.64 9.06 13.73
C ALA A 39 -10.49 9.78 14.45
N SER A 40 -9.26 9.26 14.36
CA SER A 40 -8.06 9.80 15.02
C SER A 40 -7.16 10.61 14.09
N VAL A 41 -7.50 10.75 12.81
CA VAL A 41 -6.72 11.53 11.82
C VAL A 41 -7.38 12.88 11.54
N HIS A 42 -6.58 13.81 11.01
CA HIS A 42 -7.08 15.14 10.67
C HIS A 42 -7.88 15.15 9.37
N GLU A 43 -8.80 16.11 9.26
CA GLU A 43 -9.62 16.33 8.08
C GLU A 43 -9.51 17.78 7.60
N ASP A 44 -9.69 18.00 6.29
CA ASP A 44 -9.90 19.34 5.74
C ASP A 44 -11.35 19.84 5.99
N HIS A 45 -11.68 21.03 5.49
CA HIS A 45 -13.02 21.61 5.61
C HIS A 45 -14.13 20.79 4.91
N ASN A 46 -13.78 19.94 3.94
CA ASN A 46 -14.71 19.03 3.28
C ASN A 46 -14.82 17.69 4.03
N GLY A 47 -14.09 17.53 5.13
CA GLY A 47 -14.04 16.30 5.90
C GLY A 47 -13.20 15.19 5.25
N ILE A 48 -12.29 15.52 4.33
CA ILE A 48 -11.39 14.57 3.67
C ILE A 48 -10.13 14.44 4.52
N PHE A 49 -9.64 13.21 4.69
CA PHE A 49 -8.40 12.96 5.43
C PHE A 49 -7.23 13.79 4.90
N ILE A 50 -6.51 14.46 5.80
CA ILE A 50 -5.27 15.16 5.49
C ILE A 50 -4.14 14.79 6.45
N ILE A 51 -2.92 14.65 5.91
CA ILE A 51 -1.69 14.62 6.68
C ILE A 51 -1.33 16.05 7.08
N THR A 52 -1.12 16.30 8.37
CA THR A 52 -0.66 17.60 8.89
C THR A 52 0.83 17.62 9.22
N ASN A 53 1.42 16.45 9.47
CA ASN A 53 2.83 16.32 9.83
C ASN A 53 3.50 15.14 9.11
N LEU A 54 3.86 15.34 7.83
CA LEU A 54 4.52 14.32 7.04
C LEU A 54 5.88 13.88 7.62
N LYS A 55 6.61 14.80 8.26
CA LYS A 55 7.91 14.47 8.85
C LYS A 55 7.75 13.43 9.97
N ALA A 56 6.71 13.53 10.79
CA ALA A 56 6.40 12.54 11.81
C ALA A 56 6.06 11.17 11.20
N VAL A 57 5.29 11.14 10.09
CA VAL A 57 5.03 9.89 9.34
C VAL A 57 6.33 9.26 8.87
N GLN A 58 7.23 10.05 8.28
CA GLN A 58 8.50 9.57 7.77
C GLN A 58 9.45 9.06 8.86
N GLN A 59 9.51 9.74 10.01
CA GLN A 59 10.30 9.32 11.16
C GLN A 59 9.76 8.02 11.76
N GLU A 60 8.45 7.90 11.84
CA GLU A 60 7.80 6.66 12.28
C GLU A 60 8.09 5.50 11.33
N ILE A 61 8.08 5.71 10.02
CA ILE A 61 8.47 4.69 9.04
C ILE A 61 9.88 4.18 9.32
N LEU A 62 10.84 5.08 9.54
CA LEU A 62 12.23 4.69 9.86
C LEU A 62 12.32 3.92 11.18
N PHE A 63 11.56 4.34 12.19
CA PHE A 63 11.49 3.62 13.46
C PHE A 63 10.95 2.20 13.24
N GLN A 64 9.85 2.05 12.52
CA GLN A 64 9.19 0.77 12.29
C GLN A 64 9.99 -0.20 11.42
N GLN A 65 10.87 0.30 10.54
CA GLN A 65 11.85 -0.56 9.85
C GLN A 65 12.73 -1.34 10.83
N THR A 66 13.06 -0.76 11.99
CA THR A 66 13.86 -1.42 13.05
C THR A 66 13.07 -2.48 13.82
N GLN A 67 11.75 -2.46 13.71
CA GLN A 67 10.83 -3.35 14.42
C GLN A 67 10.32 -4.50 13.53
N LEU A 68 10.82 -4.61 12.29
CA LEU A 68 10.45 -5.69 11.39
C LEU A 68 10.83 -7.05 11.99
N PRO A 69 9.97 -8.07 11.90
CA PRO A 69 10.28 -9.38 12.46
C PRO A 69 11.53 -9.99 11.82
N GLN A 70 12.49 -10.43 12.66
CA GLN A 70 13.80 -10.93 12.21
C GLN A 70 13.70 -12.14 11.27
N TYR A 71 12.67 -12.98 11.42
CA TYR A 71 12.44 -14.11 10.53
C TYR A 71 11.99 -13.69 9.11
N ILE A 72 11.48 -12.46 8.95
CA ILE A 72 11.08 -11.88 7.65
C ILE A 72 12.25 -11.10 7.05
N SER A 73 12.85 -10.22 7.84
CA SER A 73 13.93 -9.32 7.42
C SER A 73 15.12 -9.37 8.37
N ASP A 74 16.26 -9.80 7.85
CA ASP A 74 17.59 -9.74 8.47
C ASP A 74 18.38 -8.50 8.03
N LYS A 75 17.74 -7.59 7.28
CA LYS A 75 18.40 -6.45 6.65
C LYS A 75 18.72 -5.35 7.67
N LYS A 76 19.90 -4.76 7.53
CA LYS A 76 20.30 -3.60 8.33
C LYS A 76 19.56 -2.35 7.87
N THR A 77 18.92 -1.67 8.80
CA THR A 77 18.30 -0.38 8.58
C THR A 77 19.37 0.70 8.43
N THR A 78 19.19 1.63 7.50
CA THR A 78 20.16 2.72 7.30
C THR A 78 20.01 3.81 8.36
N HIS A 79 18.85 3.92 9.01
CA HIS A 79 18.48 5.01 9.93
C HIS A 79 18.55 6.41 9.30
N ILE A 80 18.71 6.50 7.98
CA ILE A 80 18.82 7.76 7.25
C ILE A 80 17.47 8.08 6.62
N LEU A 81 16.96 9.29 6.88
CA LEU A 81 15.76 9.79 6.25
C LEU A 81 16.02 10.28 4.82
N THR A 82 15.87 9.40 3.84
CA THR A 82 15.97 9.72 2.40
C THR A 82 14.64 9.51 1.68
N ILE A 83 13.58 10.09 2.25
CA ILE A 83 12.23 10.08 1.67
C ILE A 83 11.88 11.47 1.16
N LYS A 84 11.67 11.63 -0.14
CA LYS A 84 11.50 12.95 -0.78
C LYS A 84 10.27 13.02 -1.69
N PRO A 85 9.62 14.19 -1.81
CA PRO A 85 8.63 14.39 -2.86
C PRO A 85 9.31 14.33 -4.23
N SER A 86 8.72 13.63 -5.19
CA SER A 86 9.23 13.58 -6.56
C SER A 86 9.07 14.93 -7.26
N LEU A 87 10.11 15.34 -8.00
CA LEU A 87 10.06 16.49 -8.90
C LEU A 87 9.10 16.27 -10.09
N PHE A 88 8.80 15.01 -10.43
CA PHE A 88 7.99 14.62 -11.58
C PHE A 88 6.51 14.36 -11.25
N LYS A 89 6.02 14.86 -10.11
CA LYS A 89 4.64 14.63 -9.62
C LYS A 89 3.53 14.82 -10.66
N LYS A 90 3.67 15.82 -11.54
CA LYS A 90 2.68 16.09 -12.60
C LYS A 90 2.62 14.94 -13.60
N VAL A 91 3.77 14.41 -14.04
CA VAL A 91 3.83 13.25 -14.95
C VAL A 91 3.32 12.01 -14.24
N MET A 92 3.74 11.79 -12.99
CA MET A 92 3.32 10.65 -12.18
C MET A 92 1.79 10.55 -11.99
N ASN A 93 1.11 11.70 -11.85
CA ASN A 93 -0.35 11.72 -11.75
C ASN A 93 -1.04 11.08 -12.95
N PHE A 94 -0.49 11.23 -14.17
CA PHE A 94 -1.07 10.71 -15.41
C PHE A 94 -0.59 9.29 -15.77
N THR A 95 0.49 8.80 -15.15
CA THR A 95 1.02 7.45 -15.40
C THR A 95 0.55 6.41 -14.38
N GLY A 96 -0.07 6.84 -13.27
CA GLY A 96 -0.46 5.99 -12.15
C GLY A 96 0.70 5.54 -11.26
N ILE A 97 1.91 6.07 -11.49
CA ILE A 97 3.05 5.85 -10.60
C ILE A 97 2.81 6.63 -9.31
N LEU A 98 2.73 5.93 -8.18
CA LEU A 98 2.49 6.55 -6.88
C LEU A 98 3.79 7.01 -6.20
N GLY A 99 4.88 6.27 -6.45
CA GLY A 99 6.21 6.52 -5.94
C GLY A 99 7.24 5.74 -6.79
N TYR A 100 8.51 5.97 -6.51
CA TYR A 100 9.59 5.13 -7.00
C TYR A 100 10.84 5.27 -6.11
N TYR A 101 11.61 4.20 -6.04
CA TYR A 101 12.98 4.23 -5.54
C TYR A 101 13.94 4.72 -6.62
N ASN A 102 14.72 5.76 -6.33
CA ASN A 102 15.76 6.24 -7.24
C ASN A 102 17.05 5.43 -7.03
N PRO A 103 17.48 4.60 -8.01
CA PRO A 103 18.64 3.73 -7.84
C PRO A 103 19.98 4.48 -7.82
N PHE A 104 20.03 5.72 -8.30
CA PHE A 104 21.25 6.52 -8.36
C PHE A 104 21.48 7.33 -7.08
N THR A 105 20.40 7.80 -6.45
CA THR A 105 20.46 8.61 -5.21
C THR A 105 20.10 7.81 -3.96
N ALA A 106 19.62 6.58 -4.12
CA ALA A 106 19.08 5.73 -3.06
C ALA A 106 17.91 6.38 -2.27
N GLU A 107 17.18 7.29 -2.90
CA GLU A 107 16.04 8.00 -2.31
C GLU A 107 14.73 7.28 -2.61
N ALA A 108 13.89 7.10 -1.59
CA ALA A 108 12.47 6.81 -1.77
C ALA A 108 11.75 8.10 -2.18
N GLN A 109 11.21 8.14 -3.40
CA GLN A 109 10.48 9.30 -3.89
C GLN A 109 8.99 8.99 -4.01
N TYR A 110 8.12 9.88 -3.52
CA TYR A 110 6.68 9.70 -3.60
C TYR A 110 6.02 10.88 -4.33
N ASN A 111 4.85 10.63 -4.91
CA ASN A 111 4.07 11.67 -5.57
C ASN A 111 3.29 12.49 -4.53
N ALA A 112 3.77 13.70 -4.25
CA ALA A 112 3.12 14.63 -3.32
C ALA A 112 1.79 15.22 -3.83
N GLY A 113 1.38 14.91 -5.07
CA GLY A 113 0.07 15.28 -5.61
C GLY A 113 -1.04 14.28 -5.30
N LEU A 114 -0.73 13.12 -4.73
CA LEU A 114 -1.70 12.08 -4.44
C LEU A 114 -2.70 12.50 -3.35
N PRO A 115 -3.90 11.89 -3.34
CA PRO A 115 -4.75 11.90 -2.14
C PRO A 115 -3.96 11.48 -0.91
N HIS A 116 -4.17 12.19 0.20
CA HIS A 116 -3.40 11.98 1.43
C HIS A 116 -3.58 10.56 2.01
N THR A 117 -4.68 9.87 1.66
CA THR A 117 -4.89 8.44 1.95
C THR A 117 -3.84 7.50 1.35
N TYR A 118 -3.16 7.88 0.26
CA TYR A 118 -2.13 7.07 -0.38
C TYR A 118 -0.72 7.38 0.13
N ILE A 119 -0.44 8.64 0.46
CA ILE A 119 0.93 9.13 0.70
C ILE A 119 1.68 8.33 1.79
N PRO A 120 1.13 8.09 3.00
CA PRO A 120 1.87 7.38 4.04
C PRO A 120 2.22 5.94 3.65
N PHE A 121 1.25 5.17 3.15
CA PHE A 121 1.50 3.79 2.73
C PHE A 121 2.47 3.72 1.55
N THR A 122 2.30 4.56 0.52
CA THR A 122 3.25 4.64 -0.60
C THR A 122 4.65 4.96 -0.08
N THR A 123 4.77 5.86 0.89
CA THR A 123 6.06 6.19 1.50
C THR A 123 6.69 4.98 2.20
N ALA A 124 5.92 4.17 2.91
CA ALA A 124 6.39 2.94 3.56
C ALA A 124 6.76 1.85 2.53
N HIS A 125 6.02 1.76 1.42
CA HIS A 125 6.34 0.89 0.30
C HIS A 125 7.69 1.28 -0.31
N GLU A 126 7.89 2.54 -0.67
CA GLU A 126 9.16 2.99 -1.26
C GLU A 126 10.34 2.84 -0.29
N SER A 127 10.13 3.02 1.01
CA SER A 127 11.17 2.77 2.02
C SER A 127 11.54 1.29 2.12
N SER A 128 10.62 0.38 1.77
CA SER A 128 10.89 -1.06 1.68
C SER A 128 11.84 -1.39 0.53
N HIS A 129 11.76 -0.66 -0.59
CA HIS A 129 12.74 -0.75 -1.66
C HIS A 129 14.13 -0.27 -1.24
N GLN A 130 14.21 0.76 -0.38
CA GLN A 130 15.50 1.21 0.20
C GLN A 130 16.15 0.14 1.07
N LEU A 131 15.35 -0.66 1.79
CA LEU A 131 15.86 -1.83 2.51
C LEU A 131 16.33 -2.94 1.55
N GLY A 132 15.98 -2.88 0.26
CA GLY A 132 16.46 -3.81 -0.76
C GLY A 132 15.47 -4.92 -1.11
N PHE A 133 14.20 -4.80 -0.71
CA PHE A 133 13.11 -5.64 -1.21
C PHE A 133 12.77 -5.20 -2.63
N ALA A 134 13.14 -6.03 -3.61
CA ALA A 134 13.02 -5.65 -5.02
C ALA A 134 11.63 -5.89 -5.59
N ARG A 135 10.95 -6.95 -5.16
CA ARG A 135 9.64 -7.34 -5.67
C ARG A 135 8.57 -6.44 -5.09
N GLU A 136 7.76 -5.85 -5.95
CA GLU A 136 6.71 -4.88 -5.62
C GLU A 136 5.70 -5.40 -4.59
N GLN A 137 5.28 -6.66 -4.72
CA GLN A 137 4.32 -7.28 -3.80
C GLN A 137 4.95 -7.61 -2.44
N GLU A 138 6.26 -7.87 -2.40
CA GLU A 138 7.01 -8.01 -1.14
C GLU A 138 7.23 -6.63 -0.51
N ALA A 139 7.50 -5.59 -1.30
CA ALA A 139 7.57 -4.21 -0.81
C ALA A 139 6.20 -3.73 -0.25
N ASN A 140 5.08 -4.10 -0.88
CA ASN A 140 3.74 -3.90 -0.31
C ASN A 140 3.60 -4.59 1.05
N PHE A 141 4.09 -5.83 1.17
CA PHE A 141 4.00 -6.60 2.41
C PHE A 141 4.89 -6.00 3.52
N ILE A 142 6.12 -5.57 3.21
CA ILE A 142 6.97 -4.88 4.19
C ILE A 142 6.39 -3.52 4.56
N GLY A 143 5.88 -2.74 3.60
CA GLY A 143 5.18 -1.47 3.87
C GLY A 143 3.93 -1.67 4.75
N TYR A 144 3.21 -2.78 4.56
CA TYR A 144 2.14 -3.20 5.44
C TYR A 144 2.62 -3.43 6.87
N LEU A 145 3.68 -4.23 7.07
CA LEU A 145 4.25 -4.49 8.40
C LEU A 145 4.73 -3.22 9.10
N ILE A 146 5.34 -2.30 8.34
CA ILE A 146 5.79 -0.99 8.83
C ILE A 146 4.60 -0.19 9.37
N GLY A 147 3.49 -0.13 8.63
CA GLY A 147 2.37 0.75 8.97
C GLY A 147 1.32 0.15 9.90
N VAL A 148 1.07 -1.16 9.85
CA VAL A 148 -0.03 -1.80 10.63
C VAL A 148 0.21 -1.74 12.14
N HIS A 149 1.47 -1.74 12.57
CA HIS A 149 1.86 -1.62 13.98
C HIS A 149 2.28 -0.20 14.38
N SER A 150 2.05 0.78 13.51
CA SER A 150 2.51 2.14 13.74
C SER A 150 1.72 2.85 14.84
N ASN A 151 2.42 3.65 15.64
CA ASN A 151 1.81 4.57 16.60
C ASN A 151 1.31 5.86 15.94
N ASN A 152 1.78 6.19 14.74
CA ASN A 152 1.32 7.34 13.98
C ASN A 152 -0.05 7.04 13.32
N PRO A 153 -1.11 7.80 13.65
CA PRO A 153 -2.46 7.52 13.15
C PRO A 153 -2.60 7.72 11.64
N ASP A 154 -1.87 8.67 11.03
CA ASP A 154 -1.92 8.91 9.58
C ASP A 154 -1.34 7.71 8.81
N LEU A 155 -0.20 7.20 9.27
CA LEU A 155 0.42 6.00 8.69
C LEU A 155 -0.45 4.77 8.88
N ARG A 156 -0.94 4.55 10.11
CA ARG A 156 -1.79 3.40 10.43
C ARG A 156 -3.08 3.43 9.60
N TYR A 157 -3.75 4.57 9.50
CA TYR A 157 -4.99 4.68 8.70
C TYR A 157 -4.74 4.41 7.22
N SER A 158 -3.71 5.02 6.65
CA SER A 158 -3.35 4.82 5.23
C SER A 158 -3.05 3.34 4.94
N THR A 159 -2.31 2.66 5.83
CA THR A 159 -1.98 1.24 5.68
C THR A 159 -3.20 0.34 5.85
N GLU A 160 -4.02 0.55 6.88
CA GLU A 160 -5.27 -0.20 7.09
C GLU A 160 -6.22 -0.04 5.90
N TYR A 161 -6.31 1.19 5.36
CA TYR A 161 -7.19 1.50 4.24
C TYR A 161 -6.67 0.90 2.92
N PHE A 162 -5.35 0.90 2.69
CA PHE A 162 -4.74 0.15 1.59
C PHE A 162 -5.05 -1.35 1.71
N THR A 163 -4.84 -1.95 2.88
CA THR A 163 -5.09 -3.37 3.12
C THR A 163 -6.54 -3.74 2.88
N LEU A 164 -7.49 -2.93 3.39
CA LEU A 164 -8.92 -3.12 3.13
C LEU A 164 -9.23 -3.08 1.63
N LYS A 165 -8.72 -2.07 0.90
CA LYS A 165 -8.94 -1.95 -0.55
C LYS A 165 -8.37 -3.15 -1.32
N SER A 166 -7.20 -3.65 -0.92
CA SER A 166 -6.57 -4.82 -1.52
C SER A 166 -7.38 -6.10 -1.29
N LEU A 167 -7.86 -6.33 -0.06
CA LEU A 167 -8.76 -7.44 0.26
C LEU A 167 -10.07 -7.37 -0.54
N LEU A 168 -10.69 -6.18 -0.62
CA LEU A 168 -11.93 -6.00 -1.39
C LEU A 168 -11.72 -6.23 -2.89
N ARG A 169 -10.58 -5.83 -3.45
CA ARG A 169 -10.23 -6.12 -4.85
C ARG A 169 -10.03 -7.61 -5.09
N TYR A 170 -9.47 -8.34 -4.14
CA TYR A 170 -9.37 -9.79 -4.22
C TYR A 170 -10.74 -10.46 -4.16
N ILE A 171 -11.63 -9.99 -3.29
CA ILE A 171 -12.94 -10.62 -3.07
C ILE A 171 -13.94 -10.32 -4.20
N VAL A 172 -13.82 -9.19 -4.89
CA VAL A 172 -14.86 -8.71 -5.82
C VAL A 172 -15.11 -9.63 -7.01
N GLU A 173 -14.09 -10.38 -7.44
CA GLU A 173 -14.19 -11.34 -8.55
C GLU A 173 -15.12 -12.52 -8.21
N GLU A 174 -15.17 -12.93 -6.93
CA GLU A 174 -15.98 -14.05 -6.47
C GLU A 174 -17.28 -13.63 -5.77
N ASP A 175 -17.25 -12.55 -4.98
CA ASP A 175 -18.41 -12.07 -4.21
C ASP A 175 -18.53 -10.54 -4.25
N PRO A 176 -19.06 -9.98 -5.36
CA PRO A 176 -19.26 -8.54 -5.50
C PRO A 176 -20.31 -7.99 -4.53
N GLU A 177 -21.28 -8.80 -4.08
CA GLU A 177 -22.32 -8.36 -3.14
C GLU A 177 -21.74 -8.15 -1.73
N PHE A 178 -20.84 -9.03 -1.28
CA PHE A 178 -20.06 -8.81 -0.07
C PHE A 178 -19.29 -7.48 -0.14
N VAL A 179 -18.58 -7.23 -1.25
CA VAL A 179 -17.81 -5.98 -1.42
C VAL A 179 -18.70 -4.74 -1.39
N LYS A 180 -19.85 -4.78 -2.07
CA LYS A 180 -20.87 -3.71 -1.99
C LYS A 180 -21.34 -3.49 -0.56
N SER A 181 -21.58 -4.57 0.19
CA SER A 181 -21.99 -4.52 1.60
C SER A 181 -20.95 -3.84 2.48
N VAL A 182 -19.66 -4.14 2.29
CA VAL A 182 -18.56 -3.52 3.05
C VAL A 182 -18.45 -2.04 2.72
N ILE A 183 -18.47 -1.67 1.43
CA ILE A 183 -18.39 -0.26 1.00
C ILE A 183 -19.57 0.56 1.54
N ARG A 184 -20.78 -0.01 1.59
CA ARG A 184 -21.95 0.65 2.19
C ARG A 184 -21.75 0.97 3.67
N ASN A 185 -21.03 0.10 4.38
CA ASN A 185 -20.71 0.22 5.80
C ASN A 185 -19.47 1.08 6.11
N TYR A 186 -18.83 1.71 5.12
CA TYR A 186 -17.79 2.72 5.36
C TYR A 186 -18.33 3.86 6.24
N SER A 187 -17.49 4.38 7.13
CA SER A 187 -17.83 5.60 7.89
C SER A 187 -18.04 6.80 6.94
N PRO A 188 -18.73 7.87 7.38
CA PRO A 188 -18.87 9.07 6.57
C PRO A 188 -17.53 9.64 6.05
N GLY A 189 -16.50 9.67 6.90
CA GLY A 189 -15.14 10.09 6.51
C GLY A 189 -14.54 9.20 5.44
N MET A 190 -14.60 7.88 5.60
CA MET A 190 -14.11 6.92 4.59
C MET A 190 -14.85 7.05 3.26
N LYS A 191 -16.16 7.35 3.27
CA LYS A 191 -16.94 7.59 2.04
C LYS A 191 -16.44 8.83 1.29
N ARG A 192 -16.15 9.92 2.01
CA ARG A 192 -15.58 11.15 1.43
C ARG A 192 -14.18 10.91 0.89
N ASP A 193 -13.32 10.23 1.65
CA ASP A 193 -11.98 9.85 1.21
C ASP A 193 -12.04 9.03 -0.10
N ARG A 194 -12.91 8.01 -0.15
CA ARG A 194 -13.10 7.20 -1.36
C ARG A 194 -13.62 8.00 -2.54
N ALA A 195 -14.58 8.91 -2.31
CA ALA A 195 -15.11 9.78 -3.37
C ALA A 195 -14.00 10.71 -3.91
N TYR A 196 -13.17 11.24 -3.03
CA TYR A 196 -12.03 12.07 -3.40
C TYR A 196 -11.00 11.28 -4.21
N GLU A 197 -10.60 10.08 -3.78
CA GLU A 197 -9.70 9.20 -4.54
C GLU A 197 -10.24 8.89 -5.93
N LYS A 198 -11.54 8.58 -6.06
CA LYS A 198 -12.19 8.34 -7.36
C LYS A 198 -12.16 9.58 -8.24
N SER A 199 -12.48 10.75 -7.67
CA SER A 199 -12.46 12.01 -8.41
C SER A 199 -11.05 12.36 -8.87
N PHE A 200 -10.03 12.07 -8.04
CA PHE A 200 -8.64 12.25 -8.38
C PHE A 200 -8.24 11.33 -9.55
N ALA A 201 -8.57 10.04 -9.48
CA ALA A 201 -8.30 9.10 -10.57
C ALA A 201 -8.97 9.55 -11.87
N PHE A 202 -10.26 9.92 -11.83
CA PHE A 202 -11.00 10.39 -13.00
C PHE A 202 -10.38 11.65 -13.64
N ARG A 203 -9.96 12.63 -12.82
CA ARG A 203 -9.30 13.86 -13.33
C ARG A 203 -7.95 13.61 -13.98
N HIS A 204 -7.28 12.51 -13.64
CA HIS A 204 -5.93 12.19 -14.12
C HIS A 204 -5.91 10.97 -15.06
N GLN A 205 -7.09 10.45 -15.45
CA GLN A 205 -7.26 9.38 -16.45
C GLN A 205 -7.09 9.87 -17.91
N GLY A 206 -6.71 11.13 -18.15
CA GLY A 206 -6.66 11.71 -19.51
C GLY A 206 -5.51 11.20 -20.42
N TRP A 207 -5.90 10.77 -21.63
CA TRP A 207 -5.13 10.47 -22.87
C TRP A 207 -4.07 9.36 -22.84
N LEU A 208 -4.17 8.42 -21.89
CA LEU A 208 -3.20 7.32 -21.74
C LEU A 208 -3.85 5.98 -21.34
N ASP A 209 -5.11 5.74 -21.67
CA ASP A 209 -5.75 4.42 -21.49
C ASP A 209 -4.96 3.31 -22.20
N ASP A 210 -4.31 3.62 -23.33
CA ASP A 210 -3.40 2.68 -24.03
C ASP A 210 -2.04 2.48 -23.32
N PHE A 211 -1.59 3.45 -22.52
CA PHE A 211 -0.31 3.37 -21.80
C PHE A 211 -0.44 2.63 -20.45
N PHE A 212 -1.61 2.66 -19.81
CA PHE A 212 -1.89 1.84 -18.62
C PHE A 212 -1.85 0.34 -18.92
N GLY A 213 -2.30 -0.07 -20.11
CA GLY A 213 -2.08 -1.43 -20.61
C GLY A 213 -0.59 -1.75 -20.77
N PHE A 214 0.22 -0.79 -21.24
CA PHE A 214 1.65 -0.95 -21.46
C PHE A 214 2.48 -0.99 -20.17
N THR A 215 2.23 -0.11 -19.19
CA THR A 215 2.94 -0.08 -17.91
C THR A 215 2.56 -1.24 -17.01
N ASN A 216 1.28 -1.64 -16.98
CA ASN A 216 0.86 -2.85 -16.28
C ASN A 216 1.56 -4.09 -16.89
N ASN A 217 1.66 -4.16 -18.22
CA ASN A 217 2.34 -5.26 -18.92
C ASN A 217 3.87 -5.24 -18.72
N LEU A 218 4.51 -4.07 -18.66
CA LEU A 218 5.94 -3.94 -18.32
C LEU A 218 6.23 -4.25 -16.85
N PHE A 219 5.35 -3.83 -15.94
CA PHE A 219 5.40 -4.16 -14.51
C PHE A 219 5.23 -5.66 -14.28
N LEU A 220 4.28 -6.31 -14.95
CA LEU A 220 4.08 -7.77 -14.88
C LEU A 220 5.28 -8.54 -15.50
N LYS A 221 5.78 -8.09 -16.67
CA LYS A 221 6.93 -8.73 -17.35
C LYS A 221 8.25 -8.55 -16.61
N SER A 222 8.50 -7.38 -16.02
CA SER A 222 9.73 -7.11 -15.26
C SER A 222 9.79 -7.85 -13.92
N ASN A 223 8.65 -8.35 -13.42
CA ASN A 223 8.53 -8.99 -12.11
C ASN A 223 8.63 -10.54 -12.13
N GLN A 224 8.90 -11.18 -13.28
CA GLN A 224 8.94 -12.66 -13.42
C GLN A 224 7.77 -13.37 -12.72
N GLN A 225 6.57 -12.80 -12.79
CA GLN A 225 5.38 -13.48 -12.27
C GLN A 225 5.01 -14.59 -13.26
N GLU A 226 5.36 -15.84 -12.95
CA GLU A 226 4.67 -16.99 -13.52
C GLU A 226 3.25 -17.01 -12.93
N GLY A 227 2.26 -16.54 -13.68
CA GLY A 227 0.86 -16.62 -13.27
C GLY A 227 -0.04 -15.60 -13.94
N SER A 228 -1.22 -16.06 -14.36
CA SER A 228 -2.29 -15.23 -14.92
C SER A 228 -2.83 -14.21 -13.90
N VAL A 229 -3.51 -13.20 -14.43
CA VAL A 229 -4.11 -11.96 -13.87
C VAL A 229 -4.98 -12.10 -12.58
N THR A 230 -5.00 -13.25 -11.93
CA THR A 230 -6.13 -13.66 -11.09
C THR A 230 -6.13 -13.11 -9.66
N TYR A 231 -4.99 -12.77 -9.04
CA TYR A 231 -4.92 -12.04 -7.76
C TYR A 231 -3.47 -11.65 -7.38
N SER A 232 -3.31 -10.73 -6.42
CA SER A 232 -2.00 -10.17 -6.04
C SER A 232 -1.25 -11.04 -5.02
N TYR A 233 0.03 -11.37 -5.28
CA TYR A 233 0.94 -12.07 -4.34
C TYR A 233 1.02 -11.39 -2.95
N PHE A 234 0.69 -10.10 -2.82
CA PHE A 234 0.56 -9.46 -1.51
C PHE A 234 -0.56 -10.09 -0.67
N ILE A 235 -1.68 -10.49 -1.29
CA ILE A 235 -2.79 -11.17 -0.60
C ILE A 235 -2.33 -12.53 -0.08
N ASP A 236 -1.56 -13.28 -0.87
CA ASP A 236 -0.98 -14.56 -0.43
C ASP A 236 -0.14 -14.38 0.83
N LEU A 237 0.74 -13.37 0.84
CA LEU A 237 1.57 -13.03 1.99
C LEU A 237 0.72 -12.59 3.19
N LEU A 238 -0.24 -11.70 2.97
CA LEU A 238 -1.13 -11.18 4.01
C LEU A 238 -1.95 -12.29 4.67
N LEU A 239 -2.58 -13.16 3.87
CA LEU A 239 -3.41 -14.25 4.38
C LEU A 239 -2.59 -15.34 5.06
N ASN A 240 -1.33 -15.54 4.68
CA ASN A 240 -0.46 -16.48 5.38
C ASN A 240 0.16 -15.90 6.66
N TYR A 241 0.28 -14.57 6.75
CA TYR A 241 0.79 -13.86 7.91
C TYR A 241 -0.27 -13.64 9.02
N GLU A 242 -1.46 -13.15 8.63
CA GLU A 242 -2.55 -12.90 9.57
C GLU A 242 -3.20 -14.20 10.06
N LYS A 243 -3.57 -14.27 11.34
CA LYS A 243 -4.14 -15.48 11.95
C LYS A 243 -5.66 -15.61 11.71
#